data_AF-A0A9R1RSC3-F1
#
_entry.id   AF-A0A9R1RSC3-F1
#
_cell.length_a   1.000
_cell.length_b   1.000
_cell.length_c   1.000
_cell.angle_alpha   90.00
_cell.angle_beta   90.00
_cell.angle_gamma   90.00
#
_symmetry.space_group_name_H-M   'P 1'
#
loop_
_entity.id
_entity.type
_entity.pdbx_description
1 polymer ?
#
loop_
_entity_poly.entity_id
_entity_poly.type
_entity_poly.pdbx_seq_one_letter_code
_entity_poly.pdbx_strand_id
1 'polypeptide(L)'
;MADALIGPLVGRLQELALSQARALVAVNKDIRRLRDKLMFLQAFLREADAKRHLFSDEITRVWLQQTRDAVFDAEDAVDHYYLQVDMSS
;
A
#
# COMPACT_ATOMS: atom_id res chain seq x y z
N MET A 1 24.54 -2.27 -40.81
CA MET A 1 23.27 -1.48 -40.79
C MET A 1 22.28 -2.04 -39.77
N ALA A 2 22.06 -3.36 -39.70
CA ALA A 2 21.21 -3.98 -38.67
C ALA A 2 21.71 -3.73 -37.24
N ASP A 3 23.02 -3.83 -36.99
CA ASP A 3 23.60 -3.61 -35.64
C ASP A 3 23.36 -2.18 -35.11
N ALA A 4 23.33 -1.18 -36.00
CA ALA A 4 23.05 0.21 -35.63
C ALA A 4 21.59 0.43 -35.22
N LEU A 5 20.68 -0.48 -35.58
CA LEU A 5 19.27 -0.45 -35.20
C LEU A 5 18.98 -1.32 -33.97
N ILE A 6 19.66 -2.47 -33.86
CA ILE A 6 19.45 -3.43 -32.77
C ILE A 6 19.97 -2.88 -31.45
N GLY A 7 21.17 -2.27 -31.42
CA GLY A 7 21.77 -1.73 -30.20
C GLY A 7 20.86 -0.76 -29.44
N PRO A 8 20.32 0.30 -30.09
CA PRO A 8 19.40 1.24 -29.45
C PRO A 8 18.10 0.59 -28.95
N LEU A 9 17.55 -0.38 -29.70
CA LEU A 9 16.35 -1.10 -29.27
C LEU A 9 16.60 -1.95 -28.02
N VAL A 10 17.73 -2.65 -27.97
CA VAL A 10 18.15 -3.42 -26.78
C VAL A 10 18.33 -2.51 -25.58
N GLY A 11 18.94 -1.32 -25.76
CA GLY A 11 19.06 -0.32 -24.69
C GLY A 11 17.69 0.12 -24.15
N ARG A 12 16.74 0.45 -25.03
CA ARG A 12 15.38 0.81 -24.62
C ARG A 12 14.64 -0.31 -23.89
N LEU A 13 14.82 -1.56 -24.32
CA LEU A 13 14.24 -2.73 -23.64
C LEU A 13 14.83 -2.92 -22.24
N GLN A 14 16.14 -2.71 -22.07
CA GLN A 14 16.80 -2.75 -20.76
C GLN A 14 16.29 -1.64 -19.84
N GLU A 15 16.17 -0.42 -20.34
CA GLU A 15 15.61 0.71 -19.59
C GLU A 15 14.16 0.46 -19.16
N LEU A 16 13.34 -0.09 -20.05
CA LEU A 16 11.96 -0.48 -19.76
C LEU A 16 11.91 -1.58 -18.67
N ALA A 17 12.73 -2.62 -18.80
CA ALA A 17 12.79 -3.69 -17.81
C ALA A 17 13.24 -3.17 -16.43
N LEU A 18 14.24 -2.28 -16.38
CA LEU A 18 14.71 -1.66 -15.15
C LEU A 18 13.64 -0.76 -14.51
N SER A 19 12.89 0.00 -15.30
CA SER A 19 11.83 0.87 -14.78
C SER A 19 10.69 0.07 -14.16
N GLN A 20 10.26 -1.01 -14.83
CA GLN A 20 9.25 -1.94 -14.31
C GLN A 20 9.74 -2.64 -13.03
N ALA A 21 10.99 -3.12 -13.00
CA ALA A 21 11.55 -3.75 -11.80
C ALA A 21 11.59 -2.78 -10.60
N ARG A 22 11.96 -1.51 -10.82
CA ARG A 22 11.94 -0.48 -9.77
C ARG A 22 10.53 -0.19 -9.28
N ALA A 23 9.55 -0.13 -10.18
CA ALA A 23 8.15 0.04 -9.82
C ALA A 23 7.65 -1.12 -8.94
N LEU A 24 7.94 -2.37 -9.30
CA LEU A 24 7.57 -3.54 -8.49
C LEU A 24 8.19 -3.52 -7.09
N VAL A 25 9.47 -3.11 -6.98
CA VAL A 25 10.14 -2.97 -5.68
C VAL A 25 9.48 -1.89 -4.83
N ALA A 26 9.13 -0.74 -5.42
CA ALA A 26 8.46 0.36 -4.73
C ALA A 26 7.06 -0.06 -4.24
N VAL A 27 6.24 -0.66 -5.10
CA VAL A 27 4.91 -1.17 -4.75
C VAL A 27 4.99 -2.17 -3.59
N ASN A 28 5.91 -3.14 -3.65
CA ASN A 28 6.09 -4.11 -2.57
C ASN A 28 6.51 -3.43 -1.24
N LYS A 29 7.31 -2.34 -1.29
CA LYS A 29 7.65 -1.56 -0.09
C LYS A 29 6.41 -0.88 0.50
N ASP A 30 5.56 -0.31 -0.35
CA ASP A 30 4.34 0.37 0.08
C ASP A 30 3.31 -0.61 0.66
N ILE A 31 3.14 -1.80 0.05
CA ILE A 31 2.30 -2.88 0.57
C ILE A 31 2.77 -3.30 1.98
N ARG A 32 4.08 -3.51 2.17
CA ARG A 32 4.63 -3.88 3.48
C ARG A 32 4.38 -2.78 4.51
N ARG A 33 4.59 -1.52 4.14
CA ARG A 33 4.33 -0.37 5.02
C ARG A 33 2.86 -0.27 5.42
N LEU A 34 1.94 -0.50 4.48
CA LEU A 34 0.50 -0.49 4.75
C LEU A 34 0.12 -1.62 5.72
N ARG A 35 0.58 -2.84 5.43
CA ARG A 35 0.39 -4.00 6.31
C ARG A 35 0.89 -3.73 7.73
N ASP A 36 2.10 -3.21 7.89
CA ASP A 36 2.70 -2.99 9.20
C ASP A 36 1.91 -1.92 10.00
N LYS A 37 1.39 -0.88 9.32
CA LYS A 37 0.48 0.10 9.94
C LYS A 37 -0.86 -0.51 10.35
N LEU A 38 -1.46 -1.36 9.52
CA LEU A 38 -2.70 -2.04 9.85
C LEU A 38 -2.52 -3.00 11.04
N MET A 39 -1.39 -3.73 11.10
CA MET A 39 -1.03 -4.55 12.25
C MET A 39 -0.88 -3.71 13.52
N PHE A 40 -0.26 -2.54 13.43
CA PHE A 40 -0.16 -1.60 14.55
C PHE A 40 -1.54 -1.12 15.02
N LEU A 41 -2.42 -0.69 14.11
CA LEU A 41 -3.78 -0.27 14.45
C LEU A 41 -4.56 -1.41 15.11
N GLN A 42 -4.42 -2.64 14.62
CA GLN A 42 -5.06 -3.81 15.22
C GLN A 42 -4.55 -4.08 16.64
N ALA A 43 -3.24 -4.02 16.87
CA ALA A 43 -2.66 -4.21 18.20
C ALA A 43 -3.10 -3.10 19.16
N PHE A 44 -3.13 -1.85 18.69
CA PHE A 44 -3.59 -0.70 19.46
C PHE A 44 -5.05 -0.84 19.87
N LEU A 45 -5.94 -1.24 18.95
CA LEU A 45 -7.35 -1.49 19.27
C LEU A 45 -7.52 -2.56 20.35
N ARG A 46 -6.78 -3.67 20.25
CA ARG A 46 -6.82 -4.73 21.27
C ARG A 46 -6.42 -4.22 22.65
N GLU A 47 -5.42 -3.34 22.70
CA GLU A 47 -4.96 -2.76 23.96
C GLU A 47 -5.94 -1.71 24.51
N ALA A 48 -6.55 -0.91 23.63
CA ALA A 48 -7.61 0.03 23.99
C ALA A 48 -8.84 -0.69 24.56
N ASP A 49 -9.26 -1.81 23.94
CA ASP A 49 -10.35 -2.64 24.42
C ASP A 49 -10.03 -3.26 25.79
N ALA A 50 -8.81 -3.79 25.99
CA ALA A 50 -8.39 -4.35 27.26
C ALA A 50 -8.37 -3.32 28.40
N LYS A 51 -8.07 -2.06 28.08
CA LYS A 51 -8.00 -0.93 29.01
C LYS A 51 -9.23 -0.03 28.94
N ARG A 52 -10.34 -0.47 28.33
CA ARG A 52 -11.52 0.36 28.05
C ARG A 52 -12.07 1.06 29.29
N HIS A 53 -12.00 0.40 30.45
CA HIS A 53 -12.44 0.94 31.74
C HIS A 53 -11.60 2.14 32.25
N LEU A 54 -10.42 2.40 31.67
CA LEU A 54 -9.52 3.51 32.02
C LEU A 54 -9.76 4.76 31.16
N PHE A 55 -10.56 4.67 30.09
CA PHE A 55 -10.83 5.76 29.16
C PHE A 55 -12.27 6.24 29.27
N SER A 56 -12.53 7.51 28.92
CA SER A 56 -13.91 7.97 28.75
C SER A 56 -14.53 7.34 27.50
N ASP A 57 -15.86 7.16 27.53
CA ASP A 57 -16.60 6.64 26.37
C ASP A 57 -16.45 7.52 25.13
N GLU A 58 -16.31 8.84 25.31
CA GLU A 58 -16.13 9.79 24.22
C GLU A 58 -14.77 9.61 23.53
N ILE A 59 -13.70 9.48 24.31
CA ILE A 59 -12.36 9.22 23.82
C ILE A 59 -12.31 7.90 23.06
N THR A 60 -12.89 6.85 23.64
CA THR A 60 -12.98 5.51 23.03
C THR A 60 -13.73 5.57 21.68
N ARG A 61 -14.83 6.32 21.61
CA ARG A 61 -15.64 6.48 20.41
C ARG A 61 -14.88 7.16 19.28
N VAL A 62 -14.22 8.29 19.56
CA VAL A 62 -13.46 9.04 18.53
C VAL A 62 -12.35 8.18 17.96
N TRP A 63 -11.62 7.45 18.80
CA TRP A 63 -10.50 6.63 18.35
C TRP A 63 -10.94 5.41 17.54
N LEU A 64 -12.04 4.74 17.94
CA LEU A 64 -12.65 3.67 17.15
C LEU A 64 -13.06 4.16 15.77
N GLN A 65 -13.66 5.35 15.71
CA GLN A 65 -14.05 5.98 14.44
C GLN A 65 -12.83 6.23 13.56
N GLN A 66 -11.81 6.94 14.06
CA GLN A 66 -10.61 7.25 13.27
C GLN A 66 -9.88 5.99 12.79
N THR A 67 -9.83 4.94 13.61
CA THR A 67 -9.19 3.69 13.21
C THR A 67 -9.97 2.99 12.12
N ARG A 68 -11.29 2.99 12.20
CA ARG A 68 -12.16 2.43 11.16
C ARG A 68 -12.01 3.21 9.85
N ASP A 69 -12.04 4.53 9.91
CA ASP A 69 -11.85 5.40 8.75
C ASP A 69 -10.50 5.09 8.08
N ALA A 70 -9.42 4.96 8.84
CA ALA A 70 -8.10 4.61 8.31
C ALA A 70 -8.03 3.20 7.68
N VAL A 71 -8.85 2.25 8.14
CA VAL A 71 -8.94 0.91 7.52
C VAL A 71 -9.71 0.99 6.20
N PHE A 72 -10.81 1.74 6.14
CA PHE A 72 -11.55 1.94 4.89
C PHE A 72 -10.72 2.68 3.84
N ASP A 73 -9.99 3.74 4.24
CA ASP A 73 -9.06 4.44 3.34
C ASP A 73 -7.99 3.49 2.78
N ALA A 74 -7.53 2.52 3.58
CA ALA A 74 -6.57 1.51 3.14
C ALA A 74 -7.19 0.49 2.17
N GLU A 75 -8.44 0.09 2.40
CA GLU A 75 -9.20 -0.79 1.51
C GLU A 75 -9.44 -0.12 0.16
N ASP A 76 -9.95 1.12 0.16
CA ASP A 76 -10.16 1.92 -1.05
C ASP A 76 -8.88 2.10 -1.86
N ALA A 77 -7.74 2.32 -1.19
CA ALA A 77 -6.44 2.44 -1.87
C ALA A 77 -6.01 1.14 -2.54
N VAL A 78 -6.28 -0.01 -1.92
CA VAL A 78 -5.97 -1.33 -2.49
C VAL A 78 -6.89 -1.64 -3.68
N ASP A 79 -8.18 -1.39 -3.53
CA ASP A 79 -9.17 -1.60 -4.60
C ASP A 79 -8.89 -0.71 -5.81
N HIS A 80 -8.55 0.56 -5.58
CA HIS A 80 -8.15 1.47 -6.65
C HIS A 80 -6.92 0.97 -7.41
N TYR A 81 -5.95 0.41 -6.70
CA TYR A 81 -4.76 -0.17 -7.33
C TYR A 81 -5.10 -1.39 -8.19
N TYR A 82 -5.95 -2.30 -7.69
CA TYR A 82 -6.41 -3.45 -8.47
C TYR A 82 -7.13 -3.03 -9.76
N LEU A 83 -8.04 -2.05 -9.68
CA LEU A 83 -8.74 -1.52 -10.84
C LEU A 83 -7.78 -0.93 -11.89
N GLN A 84 -6.74 -0.20 -11.46
CA GLN A 84 -5.74 0.34 -12.38
C GLN A 84 -4.92 -0.75 -13.07
N VAL A 85 -4.52 -1.79 -12.33
CA VAL A 85 -3.77 -2.93 -12.90
C VAL A 85 -4.64 -3.71 -13.89
N ASP A 86 -5.91 -3.95 -13.57
CA ASP A 86 -6.83 -4.68 -14.44
C ASP A 86 -7.12 -3.91 -15.75
N MET A 87 -7.29 -2.59 -15.68
CA MET A 87 -7.46 -1.73 -16.86
C MET A 87 -6.20 -1.56 -17.72
N SER A 88 -5.02 -1.89 -17.19
CA SER A 88 -3.74 -1.77 -17.91
C SER A 88 -3.21 -3.11 -18.45
N SER A 89 -3.94 -4.20 -18.20
CA SER A 89 -3.66 -5.57 -18.67
C SER A 89 -4.36 -5.87 -19.98
#